data_AF-A0A2N6G761-F1
#
_entry.id   AF-A0A2N6G761-F1
#
_cell.length_a   1.000
_cell.length_b   1.000
_cell.length_c   1.000
_cell.angle_alpha   90.00
_cell.angle_beta   90.00
_cell.angle_gamma   90.00
#
_symmetry.space_group_name_H-M   'P 1'
#
loop_
_entity.id
_entity.type
_entity.pdbx_description
1 polymer ?
#
loop_
_entity_poly.entity_id
_entity_poly.type
_entity_poly.pdbx_seq_one_letter_code
_entity_poly.pdbx_strand_id
1 'polypeptide(L)'
;MNKFLSIILFTFLLFLSGCSSYSITKYFDKDDFYLNSLQYTKKTDIIKDEEVVALFTATYLNKVEEKYDDNYENFIVSVYVANNKKSETPNITIDKQSYTQEELEDEKNYEKNYVEIKELEKESKLIESIPLKNPWAKYYLIKFDKNNDLENFLLRYRLNQTLKAEISF
;
A
#
# COMPACT_ATOMS: atom_id res chain seq x y z
N MET A 1 54.12 -13.76 17.39
CA MET A 1 53.10 -13.01 16.61
C MET A 1 52.08 -13.91 15.92
N ASN A 2 52.48 -14.99 15.23
CA ASN A 2 51.55 -15.81 14.42
C ASN A 2 50.44 -16.53 15.22
N LYS A 3 50.69 -16.92 16.48
CA LYS A 3 49.66 -17.55 17.33
C LYS A 3 48.56 -16.59 17.77
N PHE A 4 48.91 -15.31 17.98
CA PHE A 4 47.95 -14.27 18.38
C PHE A 4 47.05 -13.86 17.21
N LEU A 5 47.63 -13.77 16.00
CA LEU A 5 46.90 -13.52 14.76
C LEU A 5 45.89 -14.63 14.45
N SER A 6 46.27 -15.89 14.72
CA SER A 6 45.41 -17.06 14.50
C SER A 6 44.20 -17.08 15.44
N ILE A 7 44.36 -16.64 16.70
CA ILE A 7 43.26 -16.53 17.67
C ILE A 7 42.26 -15.43 17.27
N ILE A 8 42.75 -14.29 16.79
CA ILE A 8 41.90 -13.18 16.32
C ILE A 8 41.09 -13.61 15.08
N LEU A 9 41.72 -14.30 14.14
CA LEU A 9 41.04 -14.80 12.93
C LEU A 9 39.96 -15.82 13.27
N PHE A 10 40.23 -16.73 14.22
CA PHE A 10 39.25 -17.73 14.65
C PHE A 10 38.07 -17.08 15.37
N THR A 11 38.33 -16.05 16.18
CA THR A 11 37.30 -15.27 16.87
C THR A 11 36.42 -14.51 15.87
N PHE A 12 37.02 -13.92 14.83
CA PHE A 12 36.28 -13.21 13.77
C PHE A 12 35.37 -14.15 12.96
N LEU A 13 35.82 -15.38 12.69
CA LEU A 13 35.02 -16.39 11.99
C LEU A 13 33.80 -16.85 12.80
N LEU A 14 33.88 -16.88 14.14
CA LEU A 14 32.74 -17.21 14.99
C LEU A 14 31.64 -16.14 14.94
N PHE A 15 32.01 -14.85 14.83
CA PHE A 15 31.05 -13.75 14.69
C PHE A 15 30.28 -13.78 13.35
N LEU A 16 30.82 -14.43 12.31
CA LEU A 16 30.15 -14.56 11.00
C LEU A 16 29.12 -15.72 10.95
N SER A 17 29.12 -16.61 11.95
CA SER A 17 28.19 -17.76 11.99
C SER A 17 26.83 -17.45 12.64
N GLY A 18 26.61 -16.22 13.11
CA GLY A 18 25.41 -15.80 13.85
C GLY A 18 24.20 -15.40 12.99
N CYS A 19 24.25 -15.52 11.66
CA CYS A 19 23.07 -15.27 10.81
C CYS A 19 22.08 -16.44 10.91
N SER A 20 21.27 -16.47 11.96
CA SER A 20 20.02 -17.24 11.95
C SER A 20 18.98 -16.46 11.15
N SER A 21 18.36 -17.08 10.14
CA SER A 21 17.16 -16.53 9.49
C SER A 21 15.99 -16.57 10.48
N TYR A 22 15.92 -15.56 11.36
CA TYR A 22 14.83 -15.43 12.31
C TYR A 22 13.59 -14.96 11.54
N SER A 23 12.79 -15.92 11.06
CA SER A 23 11.52 -15.57 10.42
C SER A 23 10.53 -15.15 11.49
N ILE A 24 10.23 -13.86 11.55
CA ILE A 24 9.16 -13.28 12.38
C ILE A 24 7.83 -14.01 12.20
N THR A 25 7.62 -14.61 11.02
CA THR A 25 6.42 -15.40 10.65
C THR A 25 6.18 -16.59 11.56
N LYS A 26 7.20 -17.14 12.24
CA LYS A 26 7.03 -18.26 13.18
C LYS A 26 6.11 -17.93 14.37
N TYR A 27 5.96 -16.64 14.70
CA TYR A 27 5.10 -16.17 15.79
C TYR A 27 3.82 -15.48 15.32
N PHE A 28 3.66 -15.33 14.01
CA PHE A 28 2.43 -14.83 13.40
C PHE A 28 1.74 -16.00 12.71
N ASP A 29 0.68 -16.53 13.33
CA ASP A 29 -0.21 -17.54 12.72
C ASP A 29 -1.05 -16.88 11.62
N LYS A 30 -0.37 -16.49 10.54
CA LYS A 30 -0.88 -15.74 9.40
C LYS A 30 -0.26 -16.30 8.13
N ASP A 31 -1.08 -16.37 7.08
CA ASP A 31 -0.65 -16.89 5.78
C ASP A 31 0.26 -15.89 5.04
N ASP A 32 0.91 -16.38 3.99
CA ASP A 32 1.81 -15.58 3.16
C ASP A 32 1.07 -14.38 2.53
N PHE A 33 -0.21 -14.56 2.19
CA PHE A 33 -1.04 -13.48 1.68
C PHE A 33 -1.13 -12.32 2.68
N TYR A 34 -1.44 -12.60 3.94
CA TYR A 34 -1.52 -11.58 4.98
C TYR A 34 -0.18 -10.90 5.20
N LEU A 35 0.91 -11.67 5.24
CA LEU A 35 2.26 -11.15 5.48
C LEU A 35 2.74 -10.26 4.34
N ASN A 36 2.55 -10.67 3.08
CA ASN A 36 2.86 -9.86 1.92
C ASN A 36 1.94 -8.62 1.89
N SER A 37 0.65 -8.79 2.16
CA SER A 37 -0.27 -7.66 2.28
C SER A 37 0.18 -6.66 3.33
N LEU A 38 0.73 -7.10 4.46
CA LEU A 38 1.26 -6.23 5.51
C LEU A 38 2.44 -5.38 5.02
N GLN A 39 3.33 -5.97 4.21
CA GLN A 39 4.45 -5.25 3.61
C GLN A 39 3.99 -4.22 2.57
N TYR A 40 2.98 -4.56 1.78
CA TYR A 40 2.50 -3.73 0.66
C TYR A 40 1.22 -2.96 0.99
N THR A 41 0.86 -2.84 2.26
CA THR A 41 -0.23 -1.97 2.73
C THR A 41 0.34 -0.66 3.26
N LYS A 42 -0.22 0.44 2.77
CA LYS A 42 0.09 1.79 3.25
C LYS A 42 -1.20 2.48 3.67
N LYS A 43 -1.11 3.35 4.66
CA LYS A 43 -2.23 4.11 5.24
C LYS A 43 -1.86 5.59 5.33
N THR A 44 -2.85 6.45 5.12
CA THR A 44 -2.78 7.88 5.42
C THR A 44 -4.14 8.41 5.86
N ASP A 45 -4.14 9.60 6.44
CA ASP A 45 -5.31 10.24 7.02
C ASP A 45 -5.55 11.59 6.32
N ILE A 46 -6.82 12.00 6.19
CA ILE A 46 -7.18 13.37 5.83
C ILE A 46 -7.51 14.11 7.12
N ILE A 47 -6.76 15.17 7.41
CA ILE A 47 -6.92 15.98 8.61
C ILE A 47 -7.49 17.34 8.21
N LYS A 48 -8.52 17.80 8.93
CA LYS A 48 -9.08 19.15 8.82
C LYS A 48 -9.31 19.69 10.22
N ASP A 49 -8.87 20.91 10.49
CA ASP A 49 -9.05 21.58 11.78
C ASP A 49 -8.57 20.69 12.97
N GLU A 50 -7.39 20.06 12.80
CA GLU A 50 -6.79 19.10 13.74
C GLU A 50 -7.57 17.79 13.98
N GLU A 51 -8.66 17.57 13.25
CA GLU A 51 -9.47 16.35 13.31
C GLU A 51 -9.26 15.44 12.10
N VAL A 52 -9.20 14.13 12.35
CA VAL A 52 -9.19 13.12 11.28
C VAL A 52 -10.59 12.99 10.68
N VAL A 53 -10.77 13.49 9.46
CA VAL A 53 -12.05 13.46 8.75
C VAL A 53 -12.19 12.27 7.81
N ALA A 54 -11.09 11.65 7.40
CA ALA A 54 -11.11 10.39 6.67
C ALA A 54 -9.84 9.55 6.90
N LEU A 55 -9.98 8.22 6.81
CA LEU A 55 -8.89 7.26 6.78
C LEU A 55 -8.84 6.62 5.39
N PHE A 56 -7.65 6.58 4.80
CA PHE A 56 -7.38 5.98 3.49
C PHE A 56 -6.30 4.94 3.62
N THR A 57 -6.62 3.68 3.33
CA THR A 57 -5.66 2.56 3.35
C THR A 57 -5.69 1.85 2.02
N ALA A 58 -4.54 1.47 1.49
CA ALA A 58 -4.41 0.78 0.24
C ALA A 58 -3.38 -0.34 0.33
N THR A 59 -3.67 -1.47 -0.30
CA THR A 59 -2.76 -2.61 -0.46
C THR A 59 -2.51 -2.84 -1.94
N TYR A 60 -1.25 -2.86 -2.36
CA TYR A 60 -0.86 -3.12 -3.75
C TYR A 60 -0.79 -4.63 -4.02
N LEU A 61 -1.85 -5.18 -4.65
CA LEU A 61 -2.08 -6.61 -4.74
C LEU A 61 -1.14 -7.34 -5.68
N ASN A 62 -0.59 -6.68 -6.70
CA ASN A 62 0.37 -7.30 -7.63
C ASN A 62 1.61 -7.86 -6.91
N LYS A 63 2.00 -7.27 -5.77
CA LYS A 63 3.13 -7.78 -4.97
C LYS A 63 2.71 -8.72 -3.85
N VAL A 64 1.40 -8.94 -3.67
CA VAL A 64 0.86 -9.80 -2.63
C VAL A 64 0.71 -11.24 -3.11
N GLU A 65 0.13 -11.44 -4.29
CA GLU A 65 -0.17 -12.77 -4.83
C GLU A 65 -0.21 -12.73 -6.37
N GLU A 66 0.38 -13.75 -7.01
CA GLU A 66 0.59 -13.82 -8.47
C GLU A 66 -0.70 -13.64 -9.28
N LYS A 67 -1.85 -14.10 -8.77
CA LYS A 67 -3.14 -13.96 -9.47
C LYS A 67 -3.57 -12.50 -9.69
N TYR A 68 -2.98 -11.55 -8.97
CA TYR A 68 -3.21 -10.12 -9.14
C TYR A 68 -2.08 -9.42 -9.90
N ASP A 69 -0.99 -10.10 -10.24
CA ASP A 69 0.08 -9.53 -11.07
C ASP A 69 -0.23 -9.77 -12.56
N ASP A 70 -1.35 -9.20 -13.01
CA ASP A 70 -1.78 -9.24 -14.40
C ASP A 70 -1.35 -7.95 -15.15
N ASN A 71 -2.09 -7.62 -16.23
CA ASN A 71 -1.84 -6.44 -17.06
C ASN A 71 -2.32 -5.12 -16.41
N TYR A 72 -2.74 -5.16 -15.14
CA TYR A 72 -3.25 -4.00 -14.41
C TYR A 72 -2.45 -3.76 -13.12
N GLU A 73 -2.51 -2.53 -12.61
CA GLU A 73 -2.18 -2.24 -11.22
C GLU A 73 -3.42 -2.47 -10.36
N ASN A 74 -3.38 -3.49 -9.52
CA ASN A 74 -4.50 -3.95 -8.71
C ASN A 74 -4.33 -3.49 -7.26
N PHE A 75 -5.37 -2.87 -6.71
CA PHE A 75 -5.41 -2.44 -5.32
C PHE A 75 -6.66 -2.90 -4.63
N ILE A 76 -6.54 -3.29 -3.37
CA ILE A 76 -7.66 -3.18 -2.43
C ILE A 76 -7.48 -1.92 -1.61
N VAL A 77 -8.52 -1.11 -1.60
CA VAL A 77 -8.55 0.17 -0.91
C VAL A 77 -9.67 0.17 0.11
N SER A 78 -9.42 0.73 1.28
CA SER A 78 -10.45 1.08 2.24
C SER A 78 -10.53 2.59 2.46
N VAL A 79 -11.76 3.10 2.49
CA VAL A 79 -12.08 4.50 2.78
C VAL A 79 -13.07 4.53 3.92
N TYR A 80 -12.72 5.24 4.99
CA TYR A 80 -13.64 5.60 6.06
C TYR A 80 -13.74 7.12 6.12
N VAL A 81 -14.96 7.65 6.17
CA VAL A 81 -15.23 9.08 6.31
C VAL A 81 -15.93 9.30 7.64
N ALA A 82 -15.35 10.12 8.51
CA ALA A 82 -15.93 10.44 9.81
C ALA A 82 -17.29 11.14 9.64
N ASN A 83 -18.21 10.91 10.60
CA ASN A 83 -19.53 11.54 10.66
C ASN A 83 -20.51 11.20 9.52
N ASN A 84 -20.35 10.03 8.87
CA ASN A 84 -21.39 9.38 8.04
C ASN A 84 -22.06 10.26 6.97
N LYS A 85 -21.33 11.19 6.34
CA LYS A 85 -21.79 11.72 5.04
C LYS A 85 -21.76 10.54 4.07
N LYS A 86 -22.92 10.12 3.54
CA LYS A 86 -23.06 8.99 2.61
C LYS A 86 -21.85 8.93 1.69
N SER A 87 -21.03 7.88 1.84
CA SER A 87 -19.88 7.68 0.98
C SER A 87 -20.39 7.21 -0.37
N GLU A 88 -20.51 8.15 -1.30
CA GLU A 88 -20.45 7.85 -2.72
C GLU A 88 -19.17 7.05 -3.04
N THR A 89 -19.11 6.45 -4.22
CA THR A 89 -17.89 5.81 -4.71
C THR A 89 -16.74 6.82 -4.63
N PRO A 90 -15.65 6.51 -3.93
CA PRO A 90 -14.56 7.45 -3.71
C PRO A 90 -13.90 7.84 -5.04
N ASN A 91 -13.46 9.08 -5.13
CA ASN A 91 -12.61 9.52 -6.24
C ASN A 91 -11.16 9.11 -5.92
N ILE A 92 -10.71 8.03 -6.57
CA ILE A 92 -9.36 7.49 -6.41
C ILE A 92 -8.69 7.43 -7.77
N THR A 93 -7.46 7.93 -7.84
CA THR A 93 -6.64 7.95 -9.07
C THR A 93 -5.25 7.43 -8.78
N ILE A 94 -4.60 6.86 -9.79
CA ILE A 94 -3.17 6.54 -9.78
C ILE A 94 -2.40 7.61 -10.55
N ASP A 95 -1.22 7.99 -10.08
CA ASP A 95 -0.48 9.11 -10.64
C ASP A 95 1.04 8.87 -10.61
N LYS A 96 1.82 9.66 -11.37
CA LYS A 96 3.28 9.68 -11.16
C LYS A 96 3.59 10.31 -9.80
N GLN A 97 4.64 9.85 -9.12
CA GLN A 97 5.08 10.48 -7.86
C GLN A 97 5.70 11.86 -8.07
N SER A 98 6.32 12.11 -9.23
CA SER A 98 6.92 13.39 -9.57
C SER A 98 6.62 13.74 -11.02
N TYR A 99 6.35 15.02 -11.23
CA TYR A 99 6.14 15.64 -12.53
C TYR A 99 7.28 16.59 -12.84
N THR A 100 7.68 16.68 -14.11
CA THR A 100 8.55 17.77 -14.57
C THR A 100 7.80 19.10 -14.57
N GLN A 101 8.50 20.24 -14.62
CA GLN A 101 7.82 21.54 -14.66
C GLN A 101 6.91 21.70 -15.90
N GLU A 102 7.32 21.18 -17.05
CA GLU A 102 6.44 21.14 -18.25
C GLU A 102 5.18 20.30 -18.02
N GLU A 103 5.27 19.16 -17.33
CA GLU A 103 4.10 18.33 -17.02
C GLU A 103 3.18 18.96 -15.95
N LEU A 104 3.67 19.92 -15.17
CA LEU A 104 2.88 20.67 -14.19
C LEU A 104 2.12 21.84 -14.84
N GLU A 105 2.64 22.41 -15.93
CA GLU A 105 2.03 23.52 -16.68
C GLU A 105 0.89 23.05 -17.58
N ASP A 106 1.00 21.84 -18.13
CA ASP A 106 -0.13 21.09 -18.68
C ASP A 106 -0.93 20.50 -17.52
N GLU A 107 -1.85 21.26 -16.91
CA GLU A 107 -2.81 20.77 -15.91
C GLU A 107 -3.58 19.55 -16.47
N LYS A 108 -3.01 18.35 -16.38
CA LYS A 108 -3.74 17.12 -16.57
C LYS A 108 -4.66 17.00 -15.37
N ASN A 109 -5.88 17.49 -15.57
CA ASN A 109 -7.04 17.06 -14.81
C ASN A 109 -6.97 15.54 -14.67
N TYR A 110 -6.54 15.06 -13.50
CA TYR A 110 -6.64 13.64 -13.15
C TYR A 110 -8.10 13.36 -12.85
N GLU A 111 -8.86 13.25 -13.93
CA GLU A 111 -10.17 12.63 -13.96
C GLU A 111 -10.00 11.16 -13.60
N LYS A 112 -11.10 10.49 -13.21
CA LYS A 112 -11.08 9.07 -12.84
C LYS A 112 -10.34 8.25 -13.91
N ASN A 113 -9.20 7.66 -13.53
CA ASN A 113 -8.32 6.94 -14.45
C ASN A 113 -8.18 5.45 -14.12
N TYR A 114 -9.10 4.91 -13.32
CA TYR A 114 -9.23 3.47 -13.13
C TYR A 114 -9.97 2.85 -14.32
N VAL A 115 -9.59 1.62 -14.66
CA VAL A 115 -10.32 0.76 -15.59
C VAL A 115 -11.58 0.22 -14.93
N GLU A 116 -11.46 -0.17 -13.66
CA GLU A 116 -12.56 -0.77 -12.90
C GLU A 116 -12.46 -0.37 -11.42
N ILE A 117 -13.61 -0.05 -10.81
CA ILE A 117 -13.76 0.04 -9.36
C ILE A 117 -14.97 -0.78 -8.93
N LYS A 118 -14.75 -1.73 -8.01
CA LYS A 118 -15.78 -2.62 -7.49
C LYS A 118 -15.83 -2.52 -5.97
N GLU A 119 -16.96 -2.06 -5.43
CA GLU A 119 -17.23 -2.15 -3.99
C GLU A 119 -17.28 -3.62 -3.57
N LEU A 120 -16.62 -3.96 -2.47
CA LEU A 120 -16.55 -5.31 -1.92
C LEU A 120 -17.51 -5.45 -0.75
N GLU A 121 -18.19 -6.60 -0.67
CA GLU A 121 -18.98 -6.99 0.49
C GLU A 121 -18.09 -7.09 1.74
N LYS A 122 -18.59 -6.63 2.89
CA LYS A 122 -17.83 -6.51 4.14
C LYS A 122 -17.23 -7.84 4.62
N GLU A 123 -17.91 -8.93 4.34
CA GLU A 123 -17.55 -10.30 4.71
C GLU A 123 -16.80 -11.04 3.59
N SER A 124 -16.34 -10.33 2.55
CA SER A 124 -15.56 -10.96 1.50
C SER A 124 -14.23 -11.51 2.03
N LYS A 125 -13.87 -12.71 1.59
CA LYS A 125 -12.61 -13.38 1.98
C LYS A 125 -11.39 -12.48 1.80
N LEU A 126 -11.37 -11.67 0.73
CA LEU A 126 -10.28 -10.74 0.46
C LEU A 126 -10.11 -9.69 1.56
N ILE A 127 -11.20 -9.14 2.09
CA ILE A 127 -11.17 -8.18 3.21
C ILE A 127 -10.69 -8.87 4.51
N GLU A 128 -11.08 -10.12 4.72
CA GLU A 128 -10.65 -10.88 5.91
C GLU A 128 -9.16 -11.21 5.91
N SER A 129 -8.57 -11.36 4.72
CA SER A 129 -7.17 -11.72 4.53
C SER A 129 -6.20 -10.53 4.55
N ILE A 130 -6.68 -9.27 4.46
CA ILE A 130 -5.81 -8.08 4.50
C ILE A 130 -5.58 -7.55 5.93
N PRO A 131 -4.42 -6.93 6.19
CA PRO A 131 -4.11 -6.28 7.46
C PRO A 131 -4.87 -4.95 7.60
N LEU A 132 -4.78 -4.34 8.80
CA LEU A 132 -5.32 -3.00 9.09
C LEU A 132 -6.81 -2.84 8.77
N LYS A 133 -7.60 -3.92 8.89
CA LYS A 133 -9.05 -3.90 8.65
C LYS A 133 -9.74 -2.86 9.53
N ASN A 134 -10.55 -2.01 8.91
CA ASN A 134 -11.43 -1.05 9.53
C ASN A 134 -12.89 -1.49 9.31
N PRO A 135 -13.61 -1.96 10.36
CA PRO A 135 -15.01 -2.41 10.25
C PRO A 135 -16.00 -1.34 9.76
N TRP A 136 -15.64 -0.06 9.87
CA TRP A 136 -16.47 1.06 9.48
C TRP A 136 -16.13 1.60 8.08
N ALA A 137 -15.05 1.11 7.46
CA ALA A 137 -14.67 1.51 6.11
C ALA A 137 -15.50 0.79 5.05
N LYS A 138 -15.63 1.43 3.88
CA LYS A 138 -15.99 0.76 2.64
C LYS A 138 -14.74 0.28 1.94
N TYR A 139 -14.85 -0.85 1.26
CA TYR A 139 -13.73 -1.51 0.57
C TYR A 139 -13.98 -1.56 -0.92
N TYR A 140 -12.93 -1.33 -1.70
CA TYR A 140 -12.98 -1.34 -3.15
C TYR A 140 -11.80 -2.12 -3.72
N LEU A 141 -12.07 -3.00 -4.67
CA LEU A 141 -11.06 -3.54 -5.58
C LEU A 141 -10.98 -2.60 -6.78
N ILE A 142 -9.79 -2.08 -7.05
CA ILE A 142 -9.54 -1.09 -8.09
C ILE A 142 -8.48 -1.60 -9.04
N LYS A 143 -8.70 -1.41 -10.34
CA LYS A 143 -7.77 -1.73 -11.42
C LYS A 143 -7.39 -0.47 -12.18
N PHE A 144 -6.10 -0.27 -12.39
CA PHE A 144 -5.57 0.75 -13.28
C PHE A 144 -4.78 0.09 -14.40
N ASP A 145 -4.70 0.74 -15.57
CA ASP A 145 -3.80 0.25 -16.62
C ASP A 145 -2.36 0.24 -16.12
N LYS A 146 -1.66 -0.87 -16.33
CA LYS A 146 -0.24 -1.00 -15.97
C LYS A 146 0.56 -0.10 -16.91
N ASN A 147 1.30 0.84 -16.32
CA ASN A 147 2.23 1.66 -17.07
C ASN A 147 3.65 1.19 -16.76
N ASN A 148 4.29 0.53 -17.72
CA ASN A 148 5.64 0.00 -17.54
C ASN A 148 6.70 1.11 -17.33
N ASP A 149 6.36 2.37 -17.63
CA ASP A 149 7.23 3.53 -17.38
C ASP A 149 7.05 4.11 -15.95
N LEU A 150 6.08 3.61 -15.18
CA LEU A 150 5.85 3.98 -13.78
C LEU A 150 6.58 3.02 -12.85
N GLU A 151 7.84 3.30 -12.51
CA GLU A 151 8.54 2.54 -11.45
C GLU A 151 7.92 2.78 -10.07
N ASN A 152 7.36 3.97 -9.85
CA ASN A 152 6.82 4.44 -8.60
C ASN A 152 5.54 5.23 -8.88
N PHE A 153 4.45 4.91 -8.19
CA PHE A 153 3.16 5.57 -8.39
C PHE A 153 2.61 6.17 -7.10
N LEU A 154 1.75 7.18 -7.27
CA LEU A 154 1.07 7.92 -6.22
C LEU A 154 -0.42 7.61 -6.30
N LEU A 155 -0.94 6.90 -5.31
CA LEU A 155 -2.36 6.66 -5.20
C LEU A 155 -3.01 7.82 -4.43
N ARG A 156 -3.95 8.50 -5.06
CA ARG A 156 -4.61 9.69 -4.52
C ARG A 156 -6.07 9.41 -4.25
N TYR A 157 -6.54 9.77 -3.05
CA TYR A 157 -7.96 9.80 -2.69
C TYR A 157 -8.41 11.26 -2.49
N ARG A 158 -9.44 11.67 -3.21
CA ARG A 158 -10.04 13.01 -3.08
C ARG A 158 -11.38 12.91 -2.35
N LEU A 159 -11.45 13.45 -1.13
CA LEU A 159 -12.68 13.51 -0.34
C LEU A 159 -13.61 14.62 -0.86
N ASN A 160 -13.04 15.78 -1.24
CA ASN A 160 -13.75 16.88 -1.89
C ASN A 160 -12.74 17.76 -2.66
N GLN A 161 -13.17 18.92 -3.16
CA GLN A 161 -12.32 19.81 -3.97
C GLN A 161 -11.02 20.26 -3.28
N THR A 162 -11.00 20.37 -1.95
CA THR A 162 -9.85 20.88 -1.20
C THR A 162 -9.14 19.80 -0.37
N LEU A 163 -9.85 18.75 0.03
CA LEU A 163 -9.33 17.69 0.88
C LEU A 163 -8.98 16.44 0.08
N LYS A 164 -7.71 16.04 0.17
CA LYS A 164 -7.17 14.83 -0.45
C LYS A 164 -6.13 14.15 0.45
N ALA A 165 -5.91 12.88 0.18
CA ALA A 165 -4.87 12.03 0.74
C ALA A 165 -4.07 11.41 -0.41
N GLU A 166 -2.77 11.21 -0.19
CA GLU A 166 -1.87 10.63 -1.18
C GLU A 166 -1.00 9.57 -0.51
N ILE A 167 -0.80 8.45 -1.21
CA ILE A 167 0.05 7.33 -0.79
C ILE A 167 1.02 7.04 -1.92
N SER A 168 2.31 7.25 -1.66
CA SER A 168 3.38 6.82 -2.55
C SER A 168 3.59 5.33 -2.37
N PHE A 169 3.56 4.56 -3.45
CA PHE A 169 3.88 3.13 -3.47
C PHE A 169 5.29 2.89 -3.99
#